data_AF-A0A851DGV2-F1
#
_entry.id   AF-A0A851DGV2-F1
#
_cell.length_a   1.000
_cell.length_b   1.000
_cell.length_c   1.000
_cell.angle_alpha   90.00
_cell.angle_beta   90.00
_cell.angle_gamma   90.00
#
_symmetry.space_group_name_H-M   'P 1'
#
loop_
_entity.id
_entity.type
_entity.pdbx_description
1 polymer ?
#
loop_
_entity_poly.entity_id
_entity_poly.type
_entity_poly.pdbx_seq_one_letter_code
_entity_poly.pdbx_strand_id
1 'polypeptide(L)'
;AVKQLWGDSDHMAEIDDMVAEQEAIHGEKAKSVCDLFRDKAVRWQFITLFLVCSCMQLIGANVVYFYAYNVFTKAGIPPDQTHYVSLGVGITEILTTVLCGFLIERAGRKTLLWRSYTVMALTLGLLTVTLSLQDSFSWVPYCSVALIFVFIMCFGIGPAPVSCPLVTEIFIQSYRPAAYVFNGVINWMQLFILGLLFPFIV
;
A
#
# COMPACT_ATOMS: atom_id res chain seq x y z
N ALA A 1 4.06 27.64 -17.08
CA ALA A 1 3.75 26.21 -16.94
C ALA A 1 2.28 25.99 -16.52
N VAL A 2 1.81 26.57 -15.41
CA VAL A 2 0.43 26.37 -14.89
C VAL A 2 -0.67 26.77 -15.90
N LYS A 3 -0.57 27.95 -16.53
CA LYS A 3 -1.49 28.39 -17.61
C LYS A 3 -1.55 27.44 -18.83
N GLN A 4 -0.52 26.63 -19.03
CA GLN A 4 -0.40 25.74 -20.18
C GLN A 4 -1.03 24.36 -19.91
N LEU A 5 -1.18 23.98 -18.64
CA LEU A 5 -1.76 22.71 -18.22
C LEU A 5 -3.27 22.81 -17.95
N TRP A 6 -3.77 23.98 -17.50
CA TRP A 6 -5.12 24.09 -16.93
C TRP A 6 -6.13 24.84 -17.82
N GLY A 7 -5.70 25.43 -18.93
CA GLY A 7 -6.58 26.21 -19.81
C GLY A 7 -7.02 27.54 -19.20
N ASP A 8 -7.91 28.26 -19.91
CA ASP A 8 -8.35 29.63 -19.58
C ASP A 8 -9.48 29.68 -18.51
N SER A 9 -9.58 28.65 -17.67
CA SER A 9 -10.50 28.62 -16.53
C SER A 9 -9.95 29.40 -15.35
N ASP A 10 -10.86 29.97 -14.55
CA ASP A 10 -10.57 30.88 -13.45
C ASP A 10 -10.03 30.13 -12.22
N HIS A 11 -8.80 29.64 -12.32
CA HIS A 11 -8.06 28.94 -11.26
C HIS A 11 -7.32 29.91 -10.33
N MET A 12 -7.73 31.18 -10.31
CA MET A 12 -7.08 32.20 -9.50
C MET A 12 -7.09 31.84 -8.01
N ALA A 13 -8.12 31.15 -7.51
CA ALA A 13 -8.17 30.69 -6.13
C ALA A 13 -7.12 29.60 -5.81
N GLU A 14 -6.93 28.61 -6.69
CA GLU A 14 -5.90 27.57 -6.49
C GLU A 14 -4.49 28.14 -6.68
N ILE A 15 -4.31 29.11 -7.58
CA ILE A 15 -3.04 29.82 -7.77
C ILE A 15 -2.74 30.69 -6.55
N ASP A 16 -3.74 31.35 -5.98
CA ASP A 16 -3.59 32.18 -4.77
C ASP A 16 -3.29 31.29 -3.55
N ASP A 17 -3.92 30.12 -3.42
CA ASP A 17 -3.57 29.12 -2.40
C ASP A 17 -2.14 28.60 -2.60
N MET A 18 -1.71 28.31 -3.83
CA MET A 18 -0.34 27.88 -4.14
C MET A 18 0.68 28.99 -3.84
N VAL A 19 0.34 30.25 -4.09
CA VAL A 19 1.21 31.42 -3.81
C VAL A 19 1.25 31.68 -2.30
N ALA A 20 0.13 31.60 -1.59
CA ALA A 20 0.07 31.71 -0.13
C ALA A 20 0.84 30.57 0.56
N GLU A 21 0.74 29.33 0.05
CA GLU A 21 1.59 28.22 0.50
C GLU A 21 3.07 28.51 0.20
N GLN A 22 3.40 29.00 -0.99
CA GLN A 22 4.78 29.33 -1.38
C GLN A 22 5.38 30.47 -0.54
N GLU A 23 4.56 31.44 -0.15
CA GLU A 23 4.93 32.54 0.75
C GLU A 23 5.11 32.05 2.20
N ALA A 24 4.27 31.13 2.68
CA ALA A 24 4.45 30.46 3.97
C ALA A 24 5.73 29.60 4.00
N ILE A 25 6.10 29.00 2.86
CA ILE A 25 7.31 28.19 2.70
C ILE A 25 8.58 29.06 2.56
N HIS A 26 8.48 30.28 2.02
CA HIS A 26 9.65 31.14 1.76
C HIS A 26 10.47 31.49 3.01
N GLY A 27 9.93 31.26 4.22
CA GLY A 27 10.62 31.41 5.50
C GLY A 27 10.88 30.10 6.28
N GLU A 28 10.24 28.97 5.93
CA GLU A 28 10.40 27.70 6.66
C GLU A 28 11.36 26.75 5.91
N LYS A 29 12.56 26.55 6.47
CA LYS A 29 13.47 25.50 5.99
C LYS A 29 12.81 24.12 6.15
N ALA A 30 13.04 23.23 5.17
CA ALA A 30 12.66 21.82 5.29
C ALA A 30 13.19 21.26 6.63
N LYS A 31 12.28 20.79 7.47
CA LYS A 31 12.61 20.37 8.83
C LYS A 31 13.26 18.99 8.80
N SER A 32 14.24 18.77 9.68
CA SER A 32 14.97 17.51 9.72
C SER A 32 14.11 16.39 10.31
N VAL A 33 14.47 15.13 10.04
CA VAL A 33 13.82 13.96 10.65
C VAL A 33 13.89 14.04 12.19
N CYS A 34 14.96 14.59 12.76
CA CYS A 34 15.07 14.82 14.20
C CYS A 34 14.05 15.84 14.73
N ASP A 35 13.68 16.84 13.93
CA ASP A 35 12.70 17.86 14.32
C ASP A 35 11.28 17.27 14.33
N LEU A 36 11.02 16.27 13.49
CA LEU A 36 9.77 15.50 13.45
C LEU A 36 9.48 14.79 14.79
N PHE A 37 10.52 14.25 15.44
CA PHE A 37 10.40 13.59 16.75
C PHE A 37 10.29 14.59 17.91
N ARG A 38 10.90 15.77 17.74
CA ARG A 38 11.02 16.77 18.81
C ARG A 38 9.78 17.63 18.94
N ASP A 39 9.12 17.93 17.82
CA ASP A 39 7.93 18.78 17.80
C ASP A 39 6.69 18.03 18.31
N LYS A 40 6.03 18.59 19.33
CA LYS A 40 4.83 18.00 19.93
C LYS A 40 3.59 18.13 19.04
N ALA A 41 3.56 19.11 18.13
CA ALA A 41 2.40 19.36 17.27
C ALA A 41 2.17 18.22 16.26
N VAL A 42 3.25 17.63 15.74
CA VAL A 42 3.21 16.58 14.71
C VAL A 42 3.25 15.15 15.28
N ARG A 43 3.31 14.99 16.62
CA ARG A 43 3.41 13.65 17.25
C ARG A 43 2.24 12.74 16.92
N TRP A 44 1.02 13.25 16.94
CA TRP A 44 -0.17 12.44 16.62
C TRP A 44 -0.23 12.06 15.14
N GLN A 45 0.17 12.97 14.26
CA GLN A 45 0.31 12.74 12.81
C GLN A 45 1.36 11.65 12.55
N PHE A 46 2.50 11.73 13.23
CA PHE A 46 3.58 10.76 13.19
C PHE A 46 3.18 9.38 13.71
N ILE A 47 2.52 9.30 14.87
CA ILE A 47 2.03 8.02 15.42
C ILE A 47 1.02 7.39 14.46
N THR A 48 0.12 8.18 13.87
CA THR A 48 -0.86 7.69 12.91
C THR A 48 -0.18 7.12 11.66
N LEU A 49 0.80 7.85 11.10
CA LEU A 49 1.57 7.37 9.96
C LEU A 49 2.31 6.07 10.30
N PHE A 50 3.01 6.03 11.43
CA PHE A 50 3.71 4.82 11.89
C PHE A 50 2.77 3.64 12.02
N LEU A 51 1.59 3.84 12.63
CA LEU A 51 0.59 2.78 12.82
C LEU A 51 0.06 2.29 11.47
N VAL A 52 -0.33 3.19 10.57
CA VAL A 52 -0.86 2.81 9.25
C VAL A 52 0.18 2.02 8.46
N CYS A 53 1.42 2.48 8.40
CA CYS A 53 2.48 1.80 7.65
C CYS A 53 2.85 0.45 8.27
N SER A 54 2.88 0.37 9.60
CA SER A 54 3.09 -0.89 10.31
C SER A 54 1.95 -1.87 10.04
N CYS A 55 0.70 -1.42 10.11
CA CYS A 55 -0.46 -2.25 9.78
C CYS A 55 -0.38 -2.76 8.34
N MET A 56 -0.02 -1.91 7.37
CA MET A 56 0.12 -2.33 5.98
C MET A 56 1.13 -3.45 5.79
N GLN A 57 2.29 -3.32 6.44
CA GLN A 57 3.34 -4.31 6.31
C GLN A 57 3.02 -5.60 7.09
N LEU A 58 2.38 -5.48 8.25
CA LEU A 58 1.97 -6.62 9.09
C LEU A 58 0.84 -7.47 8.49
N ILE A 59 0.05 -6.96 7.54
CA ILE A 59 -0.86 -7.82 6.75
C ILE A 59 -0.07 -8.94 6.03
N GLY A 60 1.24 -8.73 5.80
CA GLY A 60 2.10 -9.74 5.19
C GLY A 60 1.93 -9.82 3.69
N ALA A 61 1.61 -8.71 3.01
CA ALA A 61 1.50 -8.69 1.55
C ALA A 61 2.77 -9.27 0.89
N ASN A 62 3.95 -8.83 1.33
CA ASN A 62 5.24 -9.33 0.84
C ASN A 62 5.42 -10.85 1.09
N VAL A 63 4.94 -11.34 2.23
CA VAL A 63 4.96 -12.77 2.56
C VAL A 63 4.08 -13.57 1.59
N VAL A 64 2.89 -13.07 1.29
CA VAL A 64 2.00 -13.69 0.29
C VAL A 64 2.67 -13.69 -1.08
N TYR A 65 3.34 -12.61 -1.51
CA TYR A 65 4.10 -12.60 -2.77
C TYR A 65 5.23 -13.63 -2.79
N PHE A 66 6.00 -13.77 -1.69
CA PHE A 66 7.04 -14.79 -1.60
C PHE A 66 6.49 -16.22 -1.62
N TYR A 67 5.35 -16.45 -0.97
CA TYR A 67 4.74 -17.78 -0.91
C TYR A 67 3.87 -18.10 -2.12
N ALA A 68 3.41 -17.10 -2.88
CA ALA A 68 2.56 -17.28 -4.04
C ALA A 68 3.16 -18.28 -5.02
N TYR A 69 4.47 -18.19 -5.27
CA TYR A 69 5.21 -19.15 -6.10
C TYR A 69 5.05 -20.59 -5.59
N ASN A 70 5.31 -20.81 -4.30
CA ASN A 70 5.18 -22.15 -3.69
C ASN A 70 3.74 -22.69 -3.79
N VAL A 71 2.73 -21.83 -3.62
CA VAL A 71 1.32 -22.22 -3.77
C VAL A 71 1.01 -22.59 -5.22
N PHE A 72 1.50 -21.81 -6.18
CA PHE A 72 1.29 -22.09 -7.61
C PHE A 72 1.92 -23.42 -8.04
N THR A 73 3.15 -23.70 -7.59
CA THR A 73 3.81 -24.99 -7.86
C THR A 73 3.04 -26.15 -7.23
N LYS A 74 2.58 -26.00 -5.97
CA LYS A 74 1.75 -27.03 -5.31
C LYS A 74 0.36 -27.19 -5.94
N ALA A 75 -0.13 -26.20 -6.67
CA ALA A 75 -1.39 -26.27 -7.42
C ALA A 75 -1.25 -27.01 -8.76
N GLY A 76 -0.08 -27.55 -9.06
CA GLY A 76 0.17 -28.30 -10.29
C GLY A 76 0.49 -27.41 -11.49
N ILE A 77 0.80 -26.12 -11.26
CA ILE A 77 1.32 -25.26 -12.32
C ILE A 77 2.79 -25.63 -12.54
N PRO A 78 3.15 -26.11 -13.75
CA PRO A 78 4.52 -26.46 -14.07
C PRO A 78 5.46 -25.25 -13.89
N PRO A 79 6.69 -25.44 -13.40
CA PRO A 79 7.62 -24.33 -13.15
C PRO A 79 7.90 -23.51 -14.42
N ASP A 80 7.89 -24.14 -15.60
CA ASP A 80 8.01 -23.53 -16.93
C ASP A 80 6.86 -22.57 -17.27
N GLN A 81 5.67 -22.76 -16.70
CA GLN A 81 4.50 -21.89 -16.93
C GLN A 81 4.35 -20.79 -15.87
N THR A 82 5.20 -20.76 -14.84
CA THR A 82 5.08 -19.77 -13.74
C THR A 82 5.18 -18.34 -14.24
N HIS A 83 5.96 -18.10 -15.30
CA HIS A 83 6.08 -16.78 -15.92
C HIS A 83 4.73 -16.22 -16.41
N TYR A 84 3.82 -17.08 -16.89
CA TYR A 84 2.48 -16.65 -17.31
C TYR A 84 1.60 -16.26 -16.12
N VAL A 85 1.73 -16.96 -14.99
CA VAL A 85 0.98 -16.62 -13.77
C VAL A 85 1.45 -15.29 -13.22
N SER A 86 2.77 -15.07 -13.13
CA SER A 86 3.34 -13.78 -12.72
C SER A 86 2.92 -12.65 -13.65
N LEU A 87 2.85 -12.89 -14.97
CA LEU A 87 2.33 -11.92 -15.93
C LEU A 87 0.85 -11.59 -15.65
N GLY A 88 0.02 -12.61 -15.38
CA GLY A 88 -1.39 -12.43 -15.01
C GLY A 88 -1.57 -11.65 -13.71
N VAL A 89 -0.71 -11.89 -12.71
CA VAL A 89 -0.66 -11.11 -11.47
C VAL A 89 -0.36 -9.64 -11.78
N GLY A 90 0.65 -9.36 -12.59
CA GLY A 90 1.02 -7.99 -12.97
C GLY A 90 -0.10 -7.26 -13.74
N ILE A 91 -0.77 -7.94 -14.68
CA ILE A 91 -1.92 -7.36 -15.40
C ILE A 91 -3.06 -7.05 -14.42
N THR A 92 -3.35 -7.98 -13.51
CA THR A 92 -4.37 -7.79 -12.47
C THR A 92 -4.03 -6.60 -11.57
N GLU A 93 -2.78 -6.44 -11.18
CA GLU A 93 -2.31 -5.33 -10.37
C GLU A 93 -2.46 -3.99 -11.09
N ILE A 94 -2.12 -3.92 -12.38
CA ILE A 94 -2.35 -2.71 -13.20
C ILE A 94 -3.83 -2.36 -13.27
N LEU A 95 -4.69 -3.33 -13.59
CA LEU A 95 -6.14 -3.13 -13.67
C LEU A 95 -6.72 -2.66 -12.33
N THR A 96 -6.31 -3.28 -11.23
CA THR A 96 -6.78 -2.92 -9.89
C THR A 96 -6.31 -1.54 -9.46
N THR A 97 -5.09 -1.14 -9.83
CA THR A 97 -4.57 0.21 -9.58
C THR A 97 -5.37 1.26 -10.33
N VAL A 98 -5.70 1.02 -11.61
CA VAL A 98 -6.56 1.90 -12.40
C VAL A 98 -7.95 2.00 -11.76
N LEU A 99 -8.55 0.87 -11.38
CA LEU A 99 -9.84 0.85 -10.69
C LEU A 99 -9.79 1.58 -9.35
N CYS A 100 -8.68 1.50 -8.61
CA CYS A 100 -8.49 2.26 -7.39
C CYS A 100 -8.59 3.77 -7.64
N GLY A 101 -7.94 4.27 -8.70
CA GLY A 101 -7.98 5.69 -9.04
C GLY A 101 -9.41 6.22 -9.19
N PHE A 102 -10.31 5.43 -9.77
CA PHE A 102 -11.72 5.80 -9.85
C PHE A 102 -12.48 5.60 -8.53
N LEU A 103 -12.16 4.56 -7.77
CA LEU A 103 -12.84 4.24 -6.51
C LEU A 103 -12.46 5.18 -5.37
N ILE A 104 -11.22 5.67 -5.32
CA ILE A 104 -10.74 6.55 -4.26
C ILE A 104 -11.45 7.91 -4.29
N GLU A 105 -11.73 8.42 -5.49
CA GLU A 105 -12.48 9.66 -5.70
C GLU A 105 -13.94 9.52 -5.27
N ARG A 106 -14.55 8.33 -5.49
CA ARG A 106 -15.98 8.12 -5.27
C ARG A 106 -16.34 7.64 -3.85
N ALA A 107 -15.54 6.76 -3.26
CA ALA A 107 -15.85 6.10 -1.98
C ALA A 107 -15.15 6.73 -0.77
N GLY A 108 -14.15 7.58 -1.01
CA GLY A 108 -13.32 8.18 0.04
C GLY A 108 -12.27 7.22 0.62
N ARG A 109 -11.14 7.80 1.03
CA ARG A 109 -9.90 7.09 1.39
C ARG A 109 -10.05 6.19 2.62
N LYS A 110 -10.70 6.68 3.68
CA LYS A 110 -10.89 5.92 4.93
C LYS A 110 -11.78 4.69 4.73
N THR A 111 -12.88 4.84 4.00
CA THR A 111 -13.82 3.75 3.72
C THR A 111 -13.15 2.68 2.87
N LEU A 112 -12.37 3.08 1.87
CA LEU A 112 -11.64 2.18 0.99
C LEU A 112 -10.63 1.35 1.77
N LEU A 113 -9.83 1.99 2.64
CA LEU A 113 -8.89 1.28 3.51
C LEU A 113 -9.60 0.25 4.40
N TRP A 114 -10.61 0.67 5.17
CA TRP A 114 -11.31 -0.24 6.08
C TRP A 114 -11.94 -1.44 5.37
N ARG A 115 -12.56 -1.22 4.21
CA ARG A 115 -13.13 -2.29 3.40
C ARG A 115 -12.05 -3.25 2.90
N SER A 116 -10.96 -2.74 2.33
CA SER A 116 -9.87 -3.58 1.84
C SER A 116 -9.23 -4.39 2.96
N TYR A 117 -8.95 -3.78 4.13
CA TYR A 117 -8.42 -4.51 5.29
C TYR A 117 -9.35 -5.64 5.75
N THR A 118 -10.66 -5.41 5.76
CA THR A 118 -11.64 -6.43 6.15
C THR A 118 -11.62 -7.61 5.19
N VAL A 119 -11.64 -7.34 3.89
CA VAL A 119 -11.62 -8.40 2.86
C VAL A 119 -10.29 -9.14 2.88
N MET A 120 -9.17 -8.45 3.07
CA MET A 120 -7.84 -9.07 3.19
C MET A 120 -7.74 -9.99 4.40
N ALA A 121 -8.25 -9.58 5.56
CA ALA A 121 -8.28 -10.42 6.76
C ALA A 121 -9.11 -11.71 6.55
N LEU A 122 -10.29 -11.58 5.93
CA LEU A 122 -11.13 -12.73 5.57
C LEU A 122 -10.43 -13.66 4.57
N THR A 123 -9.77 -13.08 3.56
CA THR A 123 -9.08 -13.83 2.51
C THR A 123 -7.88 -14.59 3.06
N LEU A 124 -7.11 -13.96 3.96
CA LEU A 124 -6.01 -14.62 4.67
C LEU A 124 -6.51 -15.76 5.55
N GLY A 125 -7.60 -15.55 6.31
CA GLY A 125 -8.20 -16.61 7.13
C GLY A 125 -8.66 -17.80 6.27
N LEU A 126 -9.31 -17.53 5.14
CA LEU A 126 -9.67 -18.56 4.17
C LEU A 126 -8.45 -19.26 3.58
N LEU A 127 -7.40 -18.51 3.23
CA LEU A 127 -6.16 -19.06 2.68
C LEU A 127 -5.47 -19.99 3.69
N THR A 128 -5.45 -19.64 4.98
CA THR A 128 -4.92 -20.53 6.03
C THR A 128 -5.70 -21.83 6.10
N VAL A 129 -7.04 -21.76 6.04
CA VAL A 129 -7.91 -22.95 6.05
C VAL A 129 -7.65 -23.79 4.79
N THR A 130 -7.63 -23.20 3.59
CA THR A 130 -7.40 -23.96 2.36
C THR A 130 -6.01 -24.59 2.33
N LEU A 131 -4.97 -23.91 2.81
CA LEU A 131 -3.63 -24.50 2.93
C LEU A 131 -3.60 -25.69 3.91
N SER A 132 -4.36 -25.64 5.02
CA SER A 132 -4.44 -26.77 5.97
C SER A 132 -5.15 -28.01 5.40
N LEU A 133 -6.06 -27.80 4.43
CA LEU A 133 -6.85 -28.86 3.78
C LEU A 133 -6.26 -29.30 2.44
N GLN A 134 -5.07 -28.79 2.09
CA GLN A 134 -4.47 -28.98 0.77
C GLN A 134 -4.15 -30.46 0.47
N ASP A 135 -3.80 -31.24 1.49
CA ASP A 135 -3.49 -32.67 1.35
C ASP A 135 -4.74 -33.57 1.29
N SER A 136 -5.91 -33.04 1.65
CA SER A 136 -7.16 -33.81 1.70
C SER A 136 -7.93 -33.82 0.38
N PHE A 137 -7.80 -32.77 -0.44
CA PHE A 137 -8.63 -32.58 -1.63
C PHE A 137 -7.87 -31.96 -2.80
N SER A 138 -7.96 -32.58 -3.98
CA SER A 138 -7.26 -32.15 -5.21
C SER A 138 -7.74 -30.81 -5.79
N TRP A 139 -8.92 -30.31 -5.42
CA TRP A 139 -9.46 -29.03 -5.89
C TRP A 139 -9.03 -27.83 -5.04
N VAL A 140 -8.57 -28.06 -3.81
CA VAL A 140 -8.20 -27.02 -2.84
C VAL A 140 -7.04 -26.12 -3.30
N PRO A 141 -5.98 -26.63 -3.97
CA PRO A 141 -4.92 -25.77 -4.47
C PRO A 141 -5.42 -24.70 -5.46
N TYR A 142 -6.39 -25.02 -6.33
CA TYR A 142 -6.98 -24.05 -7.26
C TYR A 142 -7.73 -22.93 -6.52
N CYS A 143 -8.43 -23.27 -5.42
CA CYS A 143 -9.04 -22.27 -4.56
C CYS A 143 -8.00 -21.36 -3.90
N SER A 144 -6.89 -21.90 -3.43
CA SER A 144 -5.79 -21.10 -2.87
C SER A 144 -5.20 -20.12 -3.90
N VAL A 145 -5.05 -20.55 -5.17
CA VAL A 145 -4.65 -19.65 -6.27
C VAL A 145 -5.64 -18.49 -6.43
N ALA A 146 -6.95 -18.79 -6.51
CA ALA A 146 -7.97 -17.76 -6.65
C ALA A 146 -7.97 -16.78 -5.45
N LEU A 147 -7.80 -17.28 -4.23
CA LEU A 147 -7.70 -16.45 -3.03
C LEU A 147 -6.48 -15.53 -3.04
N ILE A 148 -5.33 -15.98 -3.56
CA ILE A 148 -4.15 -15.12 -3.74
C ILE A 148 -4.45 -13.99 -4.72
N PHE A 149 -5.12 -14.26 -5.84
CA PHE A 149 -5.52 -13.20 -6.78
C PHE A 149 -6.47 -12.19 -6.12
N VAL A 150 -7.48 -12.67 -5.38
CA VAL A 150 -8.40 -11.78 -4.63
C VAL A 150 -7.65 -10.93 -3.61
N PHE A 151 -6.69 -11.52 -2.89
CA PHE A 151 -5.84 -10.81 -1.95
C PHE A 151 -5.04 -9.70 -2.64
N ILE A 152 -4.39 -10.00 -3.76
CA ILE A 152 -3.61 -9.03 -4.55
C ILE A 152 -4.52 -7.91 -5.08
N MET A 153 -5.71 -8.25 -5.59
CA MET A 153 -6.68 -7.25 -6.04
C MET A 153 -7.10 -6.31 -4.90
N CYS A 154 -7.37 -6.86 -3.71
CA CYS A 154 -7.76 -6.05 -2.54
C CYS A 154 -6.61 -5.17 -2.05
N PHE A 155 -5.38 -5.68 -2.11
CA PHE A 155 -4.17 -4.92 -1.78
C PHE A 155 -3.95 -3.75 -2.75
N GLY A 156 -4.10 -4.02 -4.06
CA GLY A 156 -3.97 -3.03 -5.12
C GLY A 156 -5.07 -1.97 -5.10
N ILE A 157 -6.28 -2.29 -4.62
CA ILE A 157 -7.38 -1.31 -4.51
C ILE A 157 -7.26 -0.42 -3.26
N GLY A 158 -6.64 -0.88 -2.18
CA GLY A 158 -6.72 -0.17 -0.90
C GLY A 158 -5.36 0.29 -0.37
N PRO A 159 -4.63 -0.58 0.35
CA PRO A 159 -3.45 -0.18 1.09
C PRO A 159 -2.38 0.51 0.23
N ALA A 160 -1.99 -0.09 -0.88
CA ALA A 160 -0.90 0.41 -1.71
C ALA A 160 -1.16 1.85 -2.24
N PRO A 161 -2.24 2.11 -2.99
CA PRO A 161 -2.48 3.43 -3.59
C PRO A 161 -2.91 4.50 -2.57
N VAL A 162 -3.58 4.12 -1.48
CA VAL A 162 -4.03 5.10 -0.47
C VAL A 162 -2.88 5.55 0.43
N SER A 163 -1.84 4.74 0.63
CA SER A 163 -0.72 5.06 1.53
C SER A 163 0.11 6.27 1.08
N CYS A 164 0.37 6.40 -0.21
CA CYS A 164 1.23 7.45 -0.75
C CYS A 164 0.66 8.86 -0.54
N PRO A 165 -0.60 9.15 -0.91
CA PRO A 165 -1.16 10.48 -0.73
C PRO A 165 -1.63 10.73 0.73
N LEU A 166 -1.73 9.70 1.56
CA LEU A 166 -2.00 9.86 3.00
C LEU A 166 -0.86 10.60 3.71
N VAL A 167 0.41 10.36 3.31
CA VAL A 167 1.57 11.07 3.87
C VAL A 167 1.47 12.57 3.58
N THR A 168 1.09 12.95 2.36
CA THR A 168 0.97 14.36 1.96
C THR A 168 -0.23 15.05 2.57
N GLU A 169 -1.32 14.32 2.85
CA GLU A 169 -2.52 14.88 3.50
C GLU A 169 -2.32 15.08 5.01
N ILE A 170 -1.53 14.23 5.66
CA ILE A 170 -1.30 14.30 7.11
C ILE A 170 -0.25 15.35 7.46
N PHE A 171 0.79 15.52 6.64
CA PHE A 171 1.91 16.41 6.93
C PHE A 171 1.87 17.70 6.11
N ILE A 172 2.10 18.82 6.80
CA ILE A 172 2.38 20.10 6.14
C ILE A 172 3.66 20.01 5.30
N GLN A 173 3.74 20.81 4.25
CA GLN A 173 4.81 20.77 3.23
C GLN A 173 6.23 20.69 3.83
N SER A 174 6.50 21.48 4.87
CA SER A 174 7.81 21.56 5.53
C SER A 174 8.30 20.23 6.15
N TYR A 175 7.38 19.32 6.51
CA TYR A 175 7.71 18.00 7.10
C TYR A 175 7.55 16.83 6.12
N ARG A 176 6.95 17.03 4.92
CA ARG A 176 6.71 15.95 3.94
C ARG A 176 8.00 15.19 3.57
N PRO A 177 9.13 15.85 3.24
CA PRO A 177 10.36 15.14 2.88
C PRO A 177 10.88 14.26 4.03
N ALA A 178 10.86 14.78 5.26
CA ALA A 178 11.28 14.03 6.45
C ALA A 178 10.35 12.83 6.73
N ALA A 179 9.04 13.01 6.56
CA ALA A 179 8.06 11.94 6.72
C ALA A 179 8.23 10.83 5.68
N TYR A 180 8.54 11.16 4.43
CA TYR A 180 8.83 10.18 3.38
C TYR A 180 10.07 9.34 3.67
N VAL A 181 11.17 9.99 4.08
CA VAL A 181 12.41 9.29 4.45
C VAL A 181 12.13 8.32 5.60
N PHE A 182 11.44 8.81 6.64
CA PHE A 182 11.10 7.99 7.79
C PHE A 182 10.19 6.81 7.43
N ASN A 183 9.14 7.06 6.65
CA ASN A 183 8.24 6.02 6.16
C ASN A 183 9.00 4.95 5.35
N GLY A 184 9.91 5.39 4.47
CA GLY A 184 10.78 4.49 3.71
C GLY A 184 11.62 3.62 4.64
N VAL A 185 12.32 4.22 5.60
CA VAL A 185 13.16 3.48 6.56
C VAL A 185 12.35 2.43 7.32
N ILE A 186 11.16 2.78 7.82
CA ILE A 186 10.30 1.80 8.52
C ILE A 186 9.87 0.68 7.59
N ASN A 187 9.41 1.02 6.39
CA ASN A 187 8.91 0.04 5.43
C ASN A 187 10.01 -0.99 5.11
N TRP A 188 11.22 -0.51 4.81
CA TRP A 188 12.37 -1.38 4.55
C TRP A 188 12.80 -2.19 5.78
N MET A 189 12.81 -1.58 6.96
CA MET A 189 13.13 -2.32 8.20
C MET A 189 12.10 -3.41 8.49
N GLN A 190 10.82 -3.14 8.33
CA GLN A 190 9.77 -4.14 8.54
C GLN A 190 9.79 -5.22 7.47
N LEU A 191 10.10 -4.88 6.21
CA LEU A 191 10.34 -5.87 5.16
C LEU A 191 11.52 -6.78 5.51
N PHE A 192 12.62 -6.22 6.01
CA PHE A 192 13.79 -6.99 6.45
C PHE A 192 13.45 -7.92 7.62
N ILE A 193 12.73 -7.43 8.63
CA ILE A 193 12.29 -8.22 9.78
C ILE A 193 11.37 -9.37 9.33
N LEU A 194 10.39 -9.10 8.46
CA LEU A 194 9.52 -10.14 7.92
C LEU A 194 10.30 -11.15 7.08
N GLY A 195 11.22 -10.70 6.22
CA GLY A 195 12.07 -11.58 5.42
C GLY A 195 12.98 -12.47 6.27
N LEU A 196 13.46 -11.98 7.42
CA LEU A 196 14.26 -12.77 8.37
C LEU A 196 13.42 -13.73 9.20
N LEU A 197 12.28 -13.28 9.76
CA LEU A 197 11.46 -14.07 10.67
C LEU A 197 10.67 -15.16 9.93
N PHE A 198 10.28 -14.91 8.68
CA PHE A 198 9.40 -15.80 7.94
C PHE A 198 9.98 -17.22 7.75
N PRO A 199 11.26 -17.41 7.36
CA PRO A 199 11.88 -18.74 7.30
C PRO A 199 11.98 -19.49 8.64
N PHE A 200 11.85 -18.81 9.79
CA PHE A 200 11.84 -19.47 11.10
C PHE A 200 10.44 -19.90 11.55
N ILE A 201 9.39 -19.38 10.92
CA ILE A 201 7.99 -19.65 11.27
C ILE A 201 7.40 -20.77 10.40
N VAL A 202 7.85 -20.89 9.14
CA VAL A 202 7.43 -21.93 8.17
C VAL A 202 8.42 -23.09 8.18
#